data_AF-A0A183VEQ9-F1
#
_entry.id   AF-A0A183VEQ9-F1
#
_cell.length_a   1.000
_cell.length_b   1.000
_cell.length_c   1.000
_cell.angle_alpha   90.00
_cell.angle_beta   90.00
_cell.angle_gamma   90.00
#
_symmetry.space_group_name_H-M   'P 1'
#
loop_
_entity.id
_entity.type
_entity.pdbx_description
1 polymer ?
#
loop_
_entity_poly.entity_id
_entity_poly.type
_entity_poly.pdbx_seq_one_letter_code
_entity_poly.pdbx_strand_id
1 'polypeptide(L)'
;FRYTVSFFWIPLLITALSPIGLIRFKEENRIWFLYSPSNAPSHIEHAIANEFFNDRGGKFWVELPITSQDSGNLLRDGYLEKVEEIADFLQFNLSIPCSLNKSGRCSFRDLCSGPCNDNQVRRNGMSCIPYFALSVVFVFMFIFMTSGDYHNEIFAYKNAFTIALYGTLGPLMAIVTTSVI
;
A
#
# COMPACT_ATOMS: atom_id res chain seq x y z
N PHE A 1 -72.40 14.52 -16.20
CA PHE A 1 -71.55 13.67 -17.08
C PHE A 1 -70.66 14.44 -18.06
N ARG A 2 -70.95 15.69 -18.46
CA ARG A 2 -70.19 16.42 -19.49
C ARG A 2 -68.74 16.80 -19.11
N TYR A 3 -68.42 16.90 -17.82
CA TYR A 3 -67.06 17.19 -17.32
C TYR A 3 -66.28 15.95 -16.85
N THR A 4 -66.94 14.79 -16.75
CA THR A 4 -66.36 13.55 -16.22
C THR A 4 -65.25 13.02 -17.13
N VAL A 5 -65.41 13.16 -18.45
CA VAL A 5 -64.43 12.70 -19.45
C VAL A 5 -63.18 13.59 -19.43
N SER A 6 -63.34 14.91 -19.39
CA SER A 6 -62.20 15.84 -19.30
C SER A 6 -61.42 15.68 -18.00
N PHE A 7 -62.10 15.41 -16.88
CA PHE A 7 -61.44 15.19 -15.58
C PHE A 7 -60.62 13.89 -15.53
N PHE A 8 -60.91 12.89 -16.37
CA PHE A 8 -60.18 11.61 -16.40
C PHE A 8 -58.95 11.65 -17.32
N TRP A 9 -59.09 12.21 -18.52
CA TRP A 9 -58.00 12.21 -19.52
C TRP A 9 -56.88 13.20 -19.21
N ILE A 10 -57.18 14.33 -18.57
CA ILE A 10 -56.19 15.36 -18.26
C ILE A 10 -55.13 14.84 -17.27
N PRO A 11 -55.49 14.29 -16.09
CA PRO A 11 -54.50 13.71 -15.17
C PRO A 11 -53.74 12.54 -15.80
N LEU A 12 -54.41 11.69 -16.58
CA LEU A 12 -53.80 10.53 -17.23
C LEU A 12 -52.69 10.93 -18.22
N LEU A 13 -52.92 11.98 -19.01
CA LEU A 13 -51.91 12.53 -19.92
C LEU A 13 -50.75 13.20 -19.16
N ILE A 14 -51.03 13.92 -18.07
CA ILE A 14 -49.98 14.53 -17.22
C ILE A 14 -49.12 13.45 -16.57
N THR A 15 -49.73 12.40 -16.03
CA THR A 15 -49.01 11.25 -15.48
C THR A 15 -48.19 10.54 -16.56
N ALA A 16 -48.71 10.37 -17.77
CA ALA A 16 -47.97 9.79 -18.89
C ALA A 16 -46.79 10.65 -19.38
N LEU A 17 -46.87 11.98 -19.24
CA LEU A 17 -45.79 12.91 -19.61
C LEU A 17 -44.73 13.08 -18.51
N SER A 18 -45.08 12.89 -17.23
CA SER A 18 -44.15 12.99 -16.10
C SER A 18 -42.88 12.11 -16.17
N PRO A 19 -42.91 10.84 -16.65
CA PRO A 19 -41.70 10.02 -16.72
C PRO A 19 -40.69 10.49 -17.78
N ILE A 20 -41.07 11.38 -18.71
CA ILE A 20 -40.14 11.96 -19.69
C ILE A 20 -38.99 12.70 -18.97
N GLY A 21 -39.24 13.27 -17.80
CA GLY A 21 -38.19 13.90 -16.97
C GLY A 21 -37.12 12.93 -16.45
N LEU A 22 -37.44 11.64 -16.33
CA LEU A 22 -36.52 10.62 -15.84
C LEU A 22 -35.44 10.26 -16.87
N ILE A 23 -35.64 10.59 -18.15
CA ILE A 23 -34.63 10.37 -19.20
C ILE A 23 -33.35 11.17 -18.90
N ARG A 24 -33.45 12.28 -18.15
CA ARG A 24 -32.31 13.11 -17.75
C ARG A 24 -31.85 12.86 -16.31
N PHE A 25 -32.30 11.77 -15.69
CA PHE A 25 -31.87 11.43 -14.33
C PHE A 25 -30.37 11.11 -14.33
N LYS A 26 -29.60 11.89 -13.55
CA LYS A 26 -28.18 11.63 -13.31
C LYS A 26 -28.04 11.06 -11.90
N GLU A 27 -27.60 9.82 -11.82
CA GLU A 27 -27.27 9.19 -10.55
C GLU A 27 -25.84 9.55 -10.15
N GLU A 28 -25.68 10.11 -8.96
CA GLU A 28 -24.37 10.32 -8.32
C GLU A 28 -24.10 9.15 -7.37
N ASN A 29 -23.17 8.27 -7.72
CA ASN A 29 -22.81 7.09 -6.91
C ASN A 29 -21.51 7.28 -6.09
N ARG A 30 -21.12 8.53 -5.84
CA ARG A 30 -19.92 8.85 -5.07
C ARG A 30 -20.31 9.07 -3.61
N ILE A 31 -20.01 8.08 -2.76
CA ILE A 31 -20.36 8.11 -1.33
C ILE A 31 -19.92 9.40 -0.64
N TRP A 32 -18.69 9.87 -0.88
CA TRP A 32 -18.16 11.09 -0.25
C TRP A 32 -18.89 12.36 -0.68
N PHE A 33 -19.52 12.35 -1.85
CA PHE A 33 -20.33 13.47 -2.34
C PHE A 33 -21.76 13.44 -1.77
N LEU A 34 -22.28 12.24 -1.48
CA LEU A 34 -23.61 12.04 -0.89
C LEU A 34 -23.66 12.37 0.61
N TYR A 35 -22.58 12.08 1.34
CA TYR A 35 -22.51 12.30 2.79
C TYR A 35 -22.05 13.70 3.21
N SER A 36 -21.71 14.57 2.25
CA SER A 36 -21.38 15.98 2.50
C SER A 36 -22.49 16.91 2.00
N PRO A 37 -22.71 18.06 2.65
CA PRO A 37 -23.67 19.05 2.15
C PRO A 37 -23.21 19.61 0.80
N SER A 38 -24.14 19.89 -0.11
CA SER A 38 -23.84 20.28 -1.50
C SER A 38 -22.98 21.55 -1.65
N ASN A 39 -23.01 22.44 -0.65
CA ASN A 39 -22.20 23.66 -0.60
C ASN A 39 -21.01 23.55 0.37
N ALA A 40 -20.57 22.33 0.72
CA ALA A 40 -19.43 22.15 1.60
C ALA A 40 -18.13 22.69 0.97
N PRO A 41 -17.28 23.42 1.72
CA PRO A 41 -15.98 23.88 1.24
C PRO A 41 -15.07 22.71 0.83
N SER A 42 -15.29 21.52 1.39
CA SER A 42 -14.58 20.28 1.03
C SER A 42 -14.73 19.90 -0.45
N HIS A 43 -15.83 20.26 -1.11
CA HIS A 43 -15.98 20.00 -2.55
C HIS A 43 -15.00 20.82 -3.38
N ILE A 44 -14.76 22.07 -2.99
CA ILE A 44 -13.84 22.98 -3.66
C ILE A 44 -12.41 22.52 -3.41
N GLU A 45 -12.07 22.22 -2.16
CA GLU A 45 -10.75 21.69 -1.80
C GLU A 45 -10.45 20.37 -2.52
N HIS A 46 -11.44 19.48 -2.62
CA HIS A 46 -11.30 18.23 -3.35
C HIS A 46 -11.10 18.46 -4.85
N ALA A 47 -11.82 19.40 -5.47
CA ALA A 47 -11.65 19.74 -6.88
C ALA A 47 -10.24 20.29 -7.18
N ILE A 48 -9.75 21.21 -6.33
CA ILE A 48 -8.40 21.77 -6.44
C ILE A 48 -7.34 20.68 -6.26
N ALA A 49 -7.49 19.83 -5.24
CA ALA A 49 -6.56 18.73 -4.99
C ALA A 49 -6.54 17.74 -6.18
N ASN A 50 -7.70 17.41 -6.73
CA ASN A 50 -7.80 16.48 -7.85
C ASN A 50 -7.10 17.00 -9.11
N GLU A 51 -7.20 18.31 -9.36
CA GLU A 51 -6.47 18.98 -10.44
C GLU A 51 -4.96 19.00 -10.19
N PHE A 52 -4.53 19.38 -8.98
CA PHE A 52 -3.12 19.46 -8.61
C PHE A 52 -2.40 18.11 -8.67
N PHE A 53 -3.02 17.06 -8.11
CA PHE A 53 -2.47 15.71 -8.10
C PHE A 53 -2.71 14.95 -9.42
N ASN A 54 -3.48 15.54 -10.34
CA ASN A 54 -3.96 14.89 -11.57
C ASN A 54 -4.48 13.48 -11.29
N ASP A 55 -5.22 13.33 -10.17
CA ASP A 55 -5.75 12.06 -9.72
C ASP A 55 -6.99 11.77 -10.57
N ARG A 56 -6.85 10.86 -11.53
CA ARG A 56 -7.94 10.53 -12.49
C ARG A 56 -8.85 9.42 -11.99
N GLY A 57 -8.66 8.98 -10.74
CA GLY A 57 -9.48 8.00 -10.05
C GLY A 57 -9.60 8.33 -8.57
N GLY A 58 -10.56 7.74 -7.88
CA GLY A 58 -10.55 7.78 -6.42
C GLY A 58 -9.33 7.02 -5.89
N LYS A 59 -8.78 7.46 -4.74
CA LYS A 59 -7.81 6.68 -3.95
C LYS A 59 -8.51 5.45 -3.35
N PHE A 60 -8.81 4.48 -4.21
CA PHE A 60 -9.37 3.20 -3.79
C PHE A 60 -8.21 2.27 -3.43
N TRP A 61 -8.02 2.08 -2.14
CA TRP A 61 -7.12 1.07 -1.60
C TRP A 61 -7.84 -0.27 -1.64
N VAL A 62 -7.20 -1.29 -2.20
CA VAL A 62 -7.66 -2.67 -2.08
C VAL A 62 -6.94 -3.27 -0.88
N GLU A 63 -7.66 -3.40 0.23
CA GLU A 63 -7.16 -4.02 1.45
C GLU A 63 -7.64 -5.47 1.51
N LEU A 64 -6.69 -6.41 1.61
CA LEU A 64 -6.99 -7.84 1.76
C LEU A 64 -6.60 -8.28 3.18
N PRO A 65 -7.54 -8.29 4.14
CA PRO A 65 -7.25 -8.80 5.48
C PRO A 65 -7.09 -10.32 5.43
N ILE A 66 -5.95 -10.82 5.90
CA ILE A 66 -5.66 -12.26 5.97
C ILE A 66 -5.61 -12.67 7.44
N THR A 67 -6.33 -13.74 7.77
CA THR A 67 -6.31 -14.35 9.10
C THR A 67 -5.82 -15.79 9.03
N SER A 68 -5.18 -16.27 10.10
CA SER A 68 -4.76 -17.66 10.24
C SER A 68 -5.99 -18.55 10.52
N GLN A 69 -6.00 -19.77 9.97
CA GLN A 69 -7.13 -20.69 10.18
C GLN A 69 -7.27 -21.13 11.64
N ASP A 70 -6.15 -21.20 12.36
CA ASP A 70 -6.09 -21.58 13.76
C ASP A 70 -6.21 -20.39 14.72
N SER A 71 -6.52 -19.19 14.20
CA SER A 71 -6.59 -17.94 14.97
C SER A 71 -5.31 -17.62 15.77
N GLY A 72 -4.18 -18.24 15.40
CA GLY A 72 -2.87 -17.98 15.97
C GLY A 72 -2.09 -16.92 15.19
N ASN A 73 -0.79 -16.79 15.48
CA ASN A 73 0.07 -15.82 14.81
C ASN A 73 0.28 -16.13 13.30
N LEU A 74 0.18 -15.14 12.42
CA LEU A 74 0.49 -15.27 10.99
C LEU A 74 2.00 -15.23 10.68
N LEU A 75 2.83 -14.75 11.61
CA LEU A 75 4.29 -14.65 11.44
C LEU A 75 5.02 -16.00 11.51
N ARG A 76 4.29 -17.10 11.74
CA ARG A 76 4.87 -18.45 11.76
C ARG A 76 5.33 -18.85 10.36
N ASP A 77 6.45 -19.56 10.33
CA ASP A 77 6.94 -20.20 9.11
C ASP A 77 5.84 -21.09 8.50
N GLY A 78 5.71 -21.07 7.18
CA GLY A 78 4.64 -21.72 6.44
C GLY A 78 3.37 -20.88 6.24
N TYR A 79 2.89 -20.12 7.24
CA TYR A 79 1.80 -19.15 7.02
C TYR A 79 2.33 -17.88 6.37
N LEU A 80 3.46 -17.37 6.85
CA LEU A 80 4.11 -16.18 6.30
C LEU A 80 4.51 -16.39 4.83
N GLU A 81 5.00 -17.59 4.48
CA GLU A 81 5.37 -17.96 3.11
C GLU A 81 4.16 -17.99 2.16
N LYS A 82 3.02 -18.53 2.62
CA LYS A 82 1.76 -18.50 1.84
C LYS A 82 1.25 -17.08 1.62
N VAL A 83 1.36 -16.22 2.63
CA VAL A 83 0.98 -14.81 2.50
C VAL A 83 1.87 -14.12 1.46
N GLU A 84 3.18 -14.41 1.47
CA GLU A 84 4.13 -13.92 0.47
C GLU A 84 3.78 -14.43 -0.94
N GLU A 85 3.46 -15.71 -1.10
CA GLU A 85 3.03 -16.31 -2.37
C GLU A 85 1.77 -15.64 -2.93
N ILE A 86 0.76 -15.42 -2.09
CA ILE A 86 -0.48 -14.74 -2.50
C ILE A 86 -0.18 -13.30 -2.90
N ALA A 87 0.65 -12.58 -2.14
CA ALA A 87 1.02 -11.20 -2.45
C ALA A 87 1.79 -11.12 -3.78
N ASP A 88 2.69 -12.06 -4.06
CA ASP A 88 3.47 -12.13 -5.30
C ASP A 88 2.56 -12.45 -6.50
N PHE A 89 1.62 -13.39 -6.34
CA PHE A 89 0.62 -13.70 -7.35
C PHE A 89 -0.23 -12.47 -7.70
N LEU A 90 -0.76 -11.76 -6.70
CA LEU A 90 -1.60 -10.58 -6.90
C LEU A 90 -0.85 -9.43 -7.59
N GLN A 91 0.44 -9.25 -7.31
CA GLN A 91 1.24 -8.14 -7.85
C GLN A 91 1.83 -8.42 -9.23
N PHE A 92 2.27 -9.65 -9.50
CA PHE A 92 3.05 -9.94 -10.71
C PHE A 92 2.38 -10.89 -11.70
N ASN A 93 1.53 -11.81 -11.24
CA ASN A 93 0.95 -12.84 -12.10
C ASN A 93 -0.52 -12.57 -12.44
N LEU A 94 -1.24 -11.86 -11.57
CA LEU A 94 -2.63 -11.50 -11.80
C LEU A 94 -2.75 -10.53 -12.98
N SER A 95 -3.42 -10.99 -14.03
CA SER A 95 -3.79 -10.15 -15.17
C SER A 95 -5.29 -10.22 -15.41
N ILE A 96 -5.93 -9.06 -15.43
CA ILE A 96 -7.37 -8.92 -15.63
C ILE A 96 -7.66 -8.27 -16.99
N PRO A 97 -8.78 -8.61 -17.63
CA PRO A 97 -9.18 -7.94 -18.86
C PRO A 97 -9.51 -6.47 -18.55
N CYS A 98 -8.87 -5.54 -19.26
CA CYS A 98 -9.06 -4.11 -19.07
C CYS A 98 -9.02 -3.39 -20.41
N SER A 99 -9.74 -2.26 -20.52
CA SER A 99 -9.73 -1.41 -21.72
C SER A 99 -8.69 -0.29 -21.68
N LEU A 100 -7.80 -0.28 -20.68
CA LEU A 100 -6.76 0.75 -20.52
C LEU A 100 -5.63 0.62 -21.55
N ASN A 101 -5.25 -0.61 -21.89
CA ASN A 101 -4.19 -0.93 -22.84
C ASN A 101 -4.74 -1.60 -24.11
N LYS A 102 -4.05 -1.38 -25.24
CA LYS A 102 -4.40 -2.01 -26.55
C LYS A 102 -4.36 -3.55 -26.52
N SER A 103 -3.65 -4.13 -25.56
CA SER A 103 -3.58 -5.58 -25.32
C SER A 103 -4.85 -6.17 -24.69
N GLY A 104 -5.76 -5.33 -24.17
CA GLY A 104 -6.97 -5.77 -23.49
C GLY A 104 -6.72 -6.44 -22.13
N ARG A 105 -5.49 -6.46 -21.62
CA ARG A 105 -5.10 -7.03 -20.32
C ARG A 105 -4.29 -6.03 -19.52
N CYS A 106 -4.59 -5.90 -18.23
CA CYS A 106 -3.85 -5.08 -17.27
C CYS A 106 -3.28 -5.95 -16.18
N SER A 107 -2.03 -5.69 -15.84
CA SER A 107 -1.40 -6.16 -14.61
C SER A 107 -1.60 -5.15 -13.48
N PHE A 108 -1.29 -5.55 -12.24
CA PHE A 108 -1.32 -4.63 -11.09
C PHE A 108 -0.43 -3.39 -11.32
N ARG A 109 0.70 -3.54 -12.01
CA ARG A 109 1.62 -2.43 -12.32
C ARG A 109 1.04 -1.39 -13.27
N ASP A 110 0.09 -1.77 -14.12
CA ASP A 110 -0.59 -0.85 -15.04
C ASP A 110 -1.70 -0.04 -14.34
N LEU A 111 -2.22 -0.55 -13.23
CA LEU A 111 -3.32 0.04 -12.46
C LEU A 111 -2.84 0.83 -11.26
N CYS A 112 -1.71 0.44 -10.69
CA CYS A 112 -1.17 1.04 -9.49
C CYS A 112 -0.66 2.46 -9.76
N SER A 113 -0.99 3.39 -8.87
CA SER A 113 -0.52 4.77 -8.84
C SER A 113 0.31 4.99 -7.57
N GLY A 114 1.55 5.48 -7.71
CA GLY A 114 2.47 5.68 -6.58
C GLY A 114 3.47 4.52 -6.37
N PRO A 115 3.88 4.23 -5.13
CA PRO A 115 4.90 3.22 -4.85
C PRO A 115 4.33 1.79 -4.89
N CYS A 116 4.28 1.21 -6.08
CA CYS A 116 3.67 -0.10 -6.31
C CYS A 116 4.40 -1.30 -5.69
N ASN A 117 5.64 -1.11 -5.24
CA ASN A 117 6.47 -2.16 -4.66
C ASN A 117 6.45 -2.17 -3.12
N ASP A 118 5.71 -1.25 -2.48
CA ASP A 118 5.68 -1.15 -1.02
C ASP A 118 4.92 -2.30 -0.36
N ASN A 119 4.08 -2.99 -1.12
CA ASN A 119 3.31 -4.14 -0.67
C ASN A 119 4.19 -5.38 -0.34
N GLN A 120 5.50 -5.36 -0.64
CA GLN A 120 6.43 -6.47 -0.38
C GLN A 120 7.34 -6.21 0.82
N VAL A 121 6.76 -6.10 2.01
CA VAL A 121 7.48 -5.75 3.25
C VAL A 121 8.64 -6.72 3.54
N ARG A 122 8.43 -8.03 3.39
CA ARG A 122 9.46 -9.04 3.65
C ARG A 122 10.62 -8.98 2.65
N ARG A 123 10.34 -8.83 1.35
CA ARG A 123 11.37 -8.71 0.31
C ARG A 123 12.17 -7.41 0.47
N ASN A 124 11.47 -6.30 0.73
CA ASN A 124 12.11 -5.01 1.00
C ASN A 124 12.97 -5.06 2.28
N GLY A 125 12.49 -5.73 3.33
CA GLY A 125 13.26 -5.99 4.55
C GLY A 125 14.52 -6.83 4.30
N MET A 126 14.41 -7.92 3.54
CA MET A 126 15.57 -8.76 3.18
C MET A 126 16.61 -8.00 2.35
N SER A 127 16.18 -7.06 1.51
CA SER A 127 17.10 -6.22 0.75
C SER A 127 17.98 -5.31 1.63
N CYS A 128 17.55 -5.00 2.86
CA CYS A 128 18.29 -4.17 3.81
C CYS A 128 19.43 -4.92 4.51
N ILE A 129 19.30 -6.25 4.65
CA ILE A 129 20.27 -7.12 5.35
C ILE A 129 21.72 -6.98 4.82
N PRO A 130 22.00 -7.02 3.51
CA PRO A 130 23.38 -6.90 3.02
C PRO A 130 23.99 -5.52 3.29
N TYR A 131 23.19 -4.44 3.23
CA TYR A 131 23.67 -3.09 3.54
C TYR A 131 24.02 -2.94 5.01
N PHE A 132 23.19 -3.52 5.89
CA PHE A 132 23.47 -3.58 7.31
C PHE A 132 24.72 -4.42 7.62
N ALA A 133 24.88 -5.58 6.97
CA ALA A 133 26.08 -6.40 7.12
C ALA A 133 27.35 -5.65 6.69
N LEU A 134 27.30 -4.94 5.56
CA LEU A 134 28.41 -4.10 5.09
C LEU A 134 28.76 -2.99 6.06
N SER A 135 27.77 -2.32 6.66
CA SER A 135 28.03 -1.25 7.63
C SER A 135 28.70 -1.79 8.90
N VAL A 136 28.28 -2.96 9.40
CA VAL A 136 28.92 -3.61 10.56
C VAL A 136 30.36 -3.99 10.23
N VAL A 137 30.64 -4.54 9.05
CA VAL A 137 32.01 -4.86 8.62
C VAL A 137 32.87 -3.60 8.49
N PHE A 138 32.31 -2.51 7.96
CA PHE A 138 33.02 -1.24 7.85
C PHE A 138 33.39 -0.68 9.23
N VAL A 139 32.45 -0.71 10.19
CA VAL A 139 32.72 -0.29 11.58
C VAL A 139 33.74 -1.20 12.26
N PHE A 140 33.65 -2.52 12.04
CA PHE A 140 34.63 -3.48 12.56
C PHE A 140 36.04 -3.16 12.05
N MET A 141 36.18 -2.93 10.75
CA MET A 141 37.48 -2.58 10.13
C MET A 141 38.00 -1.24 10.62
N PHE A 142 37.13 -0.25 10.80
CA PHE A 142 37.52 1.07 11.34
C PHE A 142 38.06 0.97 12.77
N ILE A 143 37.36 0.25 13.66
CA ILE A 143 37.82 0.03 15.04
C ILE A 143 39.13 -0.77 15.04
N PHE A 144 39.20 -1.81 14.23
CA PHE A 144 40.39 -2.64 14.11
C PHE A 144 41.61 -1.82 13.67
N MET A 145 41.47 -0.99 12.63
CA MET A 145 42.55 -0.16 12.10
C MET A 145 43.00 0.94 13.09
N THR A 146 42.06 1.60 13.76
CA THR A 146 42.36 2.64 14.77
C THR A 146 43.01 2.08 16.04
N SER A 147 42.73 0.82 16.40
CA SER A 147 43.33 0.15 17.56
C SER A 147 44.74 -0.41 17.32
N GLY A 148 45.20 -0.45 16.07
CA GLY A 148 46.49 -1.02 15.66
C GLY A 148 47.74 -0.19 16.04
N ASP A 149 47.57 1.05 16.50
CA ASP A 149 48.67 2.00 16.76
C ASP A 149 49.27 1.90 18.18
N TYR A 150 49.07 0.77 18.87
CA TYR A 150 49.64 0.52 20.21
C TYR A 150 50.93 -0.31 20.13
N HIS A 151 52.01 0.28 20.65
CA HIS A 151 53.44 -0.01 20.51
C HIS A 151 53.99 -1.42 20.91
N ASN A 152 53.23 -2.52 20.86
CA ASN A 152 53.70 -3.89 21.17
C ASN A 152 53.08 -4.97 20.24
N GLU A 153 53.86 -5.45 19.26
CA GLU A 153 53.37 -6.11 18.04
C GLU A 153 52.57 -7.44 18.21
N ILE A 154 52.77 -8.22 19.28
CA ILE A 154 52.14 -9.56 19.42
C ILE A 154 50.90 -9.55 20.34
N PHE A 155 50.89 -8.69 21.37
CA PHE A 155 49.74 -8.54 22.28
C PHE A 155 48.71 -7.53 21.74
N ALA A 156 49.12 -6.55 20.91
CA ALA A 156 48.23 -5.55 20.34
C ALA A 156 47.18 -6.13 19.39
N TYR A 157 47.54 -7.08 18.52
CA TYR A 157 46.60 -7.65 17.53
C TYR A 157 45.43 -8.40 18.19
N LYS A 158 45.71 -9.19 19.24
CA LYS A 158 44.67 -9.91 19.99
C LYS A 158 43.74 -8.93 20.72
N ASN A 159 44.30 -7.88 21.30
CA ASN A 159 43.54 -6.86 22.02
C ASN A 159 42.67 -6.02 21.06
N ALA A 160 43.23 -5.59 19.93
CA ALA A 160 42.55 -4.89 18.84
C ALA A 160 41.35 -5.69 18.30
N PHE A 161 41.55 -6.99 18.05
CA PHE A 161 40.48 -7.88 17.61
C PHE A 161 39.36 -8.01 18.66
N THR A 162 39.70 -8.21 19.94
CA THR A 162 38.68 -8.29 21.00
C THR A 162 37.90 -6.99 21.17
N ILE A 163 38.56 -5.83 21.05
CA ILE A 163 37.90 -4.52 21.14
C ILE A 163 36.92 -4.33 19.98
N ALA A 164 37.33 -4.63 18.74
CA ALA A 164 36.47 -4.54 17.57
C ALA A 164 35.26 -5.50 17.64
N LEU A 165 35.47 -6.70 18.19
CA LEU A 165 34.42 -7.71 18.38
C LEU A 165 33.39 -7.25 19.43
N TYR A 166 33.81 -6.76 20.59
CA TYR A 166 32.88 -6.24 21.60
C TYR A 166 32.18 -4.94 21.15
N GLY A 167 32.88 -4.08 20.39
CA GLY A 167 32.33 -2.84 19.85
C GLY A 167 31.21 -3.06 18.82
N THR A 168 31.24 -4.17 18.08
CA THR A 168 30.22 -4.51 17.07
C THR A 168 29.14 -5.47 17.58
N LEU A 169 29.43 -6.28 18.60
CA LEU A 169 28.45 -7.17 19.25
C LEU A 169 27.32 -6.42 19.96
N GLY A 170 27.59 -5.26 20.55
CA GLY A 170 26.57 -4.46 21.24
C GLY A 170 25.39 -4.06 20.33
N PRO A 171 25.65 -3.38 19.21
CA PRO A 171 24.61 -3.06 18.21
C PRO A 171 23.92 -4.30 17.62
N LEU A 172 24.67 -5.37 17.35
CA LEU A 172 24.11 -6.62 16.82
C LEU A 172 23.14 -7.28 17.80
N MET A 173 23.48 -7.35 19.09
CA MET A 173 22.59 -7.94 20.11
C MET A 173 21.30 -7.14 20.28
N ALA A 174 21.35 -5.81 20.20
CA ALA A 174 20.15 -4.97 20.24
C ALA A 174 19.19 -5.23 19.06
N ILE A 175 19.70 -5.65 17.91
CA ILE A 175 18.90 -5.95 16.72
C ILE A 175 18.31 -7.36 16.80
N VAL A 176 19.09 -8.33 17.28
CA VAL A 176 18.59 -9.71 17.45
C VAL A 176 17.43 -9.73 18.45
N THR A 177 17.49 -8.95 19.52
CA THR A 177 16.40 -8.89 20.51
C THR A 177 15.15 -8.20 19.99
N THR A 178 15.28 -7.21 19.09
CA THR A 178 14.11 -6.56 18.47
C THR A 178 13.51 -7.37 17.32
N SER A 179 14.25 -8.31 16.75
CA SER A 179 13.78 -9.16 15.63
C SER A 179 13.03 -10.42 16.08
N VAL A 180 13.11 -10.77 17.37
CA VAL A 180 12.55 -12.01 17.95
C VAL A 180 11.22 -11.75 18.70
N ILE A 181 10.71 -10.52 18.69
CA ILE A 181 9.40 -10.12 19.22
C ILE A 181 8.43 -9.93 18.06
#